data_AF-A0A562BDX3-F1
#
_entry.id   AF-A0A562BDX3-F1
#
_cell.length_a   1.000
_cell.length_b   1.000
_cell.length_c   1.000
_cell.angle_alpha   90.00
_cell.angle_beta   90.00
_cell.angle_gamma   90.00
#
_symmetry.space_group_name_H-M   'P 1'
#
loop_
_entity.id
_entity.type
_entity.pdbx_description
1 polymer ?
#
loop_
_entity_poly.entity_id
_entity_poly.type
_entity_poly.pdbx_seq_one_letter_code
_entity_poly.pdbx_strand_id
1 'polypeptide(L)' 'MVFWSDAAYARRHARTEWAGYMPTSIDLDDFVAGWLFNTHEDGVLAGVNFNADLAGVERDPRELALALADESQ' A
#
# COMPACT_ATOMS: atom_id res chain seq x y z
N MET A 1 -1.68 -6.78 2.28
CA MET A 1 -1.22 -6.29 0.96
C MET A 1 -0.14 -5.22 1.16
N VAL A 2 0.77 -4.99 0.20
CA VAL A 2 1.86 -4.02 0.33
C VAL A 2 1.72 -2.84 -0.63
N PHE A 3 1.93 -1.62 -0.14
CA PHE A 3 1.75 -0.37 -0.88
C PHE A 3 2.93 0.59 -0.61
N TRP A 4 3.24 1.44 -1.59
CA TRP A 4 4.28 2.45 -1.48
C TRP A 4 3.75 3.79 -1.98
N SER A 5 4.14 4.87 -1.30
CA SER A 5 3.79 6.24 -1.70
C SER A 5 4.56 6.73 -2.93
N ASP A 6 5.62 6.02 -3.33
CA ASP A 6 6.43 6.38 -4.48
C ASP A 6 6.82 5.14 -5.30
N ALA A 7 6.66 5.26 -6.61
CA ALA A 7 6.84 4.17 -7.57
C ALA A 7 8.29 3.67 -7.64
N ALA A 8 9.29 4.50 -7.32
CA ALA A 8 10.69 4.09 -7.30
C ALA A 8 10.96 3.11 -6.15
N TYR A 9 10.26 3.24 -5.01
CA TYR A 9 10.34 2.26 -3.92
C TYR A 9 9.68 0.95 -4.31
N ALA A 10 8.46 0.98 -4.84
CA ALA A 10 7.79 -0.23 -5.33
C ALA A 10 8.62 -0.98 -6.39
N ARG A 11 9.27 -0.25 -7.31
CA ARG A 11 10.12 -0.85 -8.36
C ARG A 11 11.34 -1.58 -7.81
N ARG A 12 11.86 -1.22 -6.63
CA ARG A 12 12.98 -1.95 -6.00
C ARG A 12 12.59 -3.37 -5.62
N HIS A 13 11.31 -3.58 -5.33
CA HIS A 13 10.75 -4.87 -4.95
C HIS A 13 10.28 -5.71 -6.13
N ALA A 14 10.13 -5.12 -7.32
CA ALA A 14 9.84 -5.84 -8.58
C ALA A 14 11.05 -6.67 -9.06
N ARG A 15 11.49 -7.62 -8.24
CA ARG A 15 12.59 -8.55 -8.44
C ARG A 15 12.13 -9.95 -8.02
N THR A 16 12.94 -10.96 -8.32
CA THR A 16 12.65 -12.37 -7.98
C THR A 16 11.23 -12.78 -8.43
N GLU A 17 10.33 -13.03 -7.49
CA GLU A 17 8.95 -13.47 -7.69
C GLU A 17 8.08 -12.37 -8.33
N TRP A 18 8.50 -11.11 -8.23
CA TRP A 18 7.83 -9.96 -8.82
C TRP A 18 8.57 -9.35 -10.02
N ALA A 19 9.57 -10.04 -10.57
CA ALA A 19 10.40 -9.53 -11.67
C ALA A 19 9.62 -9.17 -12.95
N GLY A 20 8.43 -9.74 -13.15
CA GLY A 20 7.55 -9.44 -14.29
C GLY A 20 6.49 -8.37 -14.01
N TYR A 21 6.39 -7.87 -12.77
CA TYR A 21 5.36 -6.91 -12.38
C TYR A 21 5.87 -5.48 -12.48
N MET A 22 4.98 -4.57 -12.89
CA MET A 22 5.27 -3.14 -12.91
C MET A 22 4.45 -2.43 -11.83
N PRO A 23 5.06 -1.53 -11.04
CA PRO A 23 4.31 -0.66 -10.15
C PRO A 23 3.27 0.13 -10.93
N THR A 24 2.03 0.10 -10.45
CA THR A 24 0.91 0.85 -11.02
C THR A 24 0.51 1.92 -10.02
N SER A 25 0.39 3.16 -10.50
CA SER A 25 -0.11 4.26 -9.68
C SER A 25 -1.60 4.05 -9.43
N ILE A 26 -2.03 4.32 -8.20
CA ILE A 26 -3.43 4.27 -7.77
C ILE A 26 -3.76 5.66 -7.25
N ASP A 27 -4.87 6.24 -7.70
CA ASP A 27 -5.36 7.50 -7.14
C ASP A 27 -5.71 7.32 -5.66
N LEU A 28 -5.50 8.35 -4.85
CA LEU A 28 -5.66 8.26 -3.40
C LEU A 28 -7.10 7.89 -3.01
N ASP A 29 -8.10 8.46 -3.71
CA ASP A 29 -9.52 8.14 -3.51
C ASP A 29 -9.82 6.67 -3.82
N ASP A 30 -9.31 6.14 -4.94
CA ASP A 30 -9.49 4.74 -5.34
C ASP A 30 -8.76 3.78 -4.37
N PHE A 31 -7.60 4.21 -3.88
CA PHE A 31 -6.85 3.48 -2.86
C PHE A 31 -7.64 3.33 -1.57
N VAL A 32 -8.25 4.41 -1.09
CA VAL A 32 -9.05 4.40 0.15
C VAL A 32 -10.37 3.65 -0.04
N ALA A 33 -11.14 3.99 -1.06
CA ALA A 33 -12.49 3.46 -1.27
C ALA A 33 -12.51 2.02 -1.78
N GLY A 34 -11.49 1.61 -2.54
CA GLY A 34 -11.40 0.28 -3.13
C GLY A 34 -10.42 -0.62 -2.40
N TRP A 35 -9.13 -0.25 -2.45
CA TRP A 35 -8.06 -1.14 -1.99
C TRP A 35 -8.05 -1.35 -0.49
N LEU A 36 -8.09 -0.27 0.31
CA LEU A 36 -8.11 -0.38 1.77
C LEU A 36 -9.42 -0.99 2.28
N PHE A 37 -10.55 -0.66 1.66
CA PHE A 37 -11.84 -1.26 1.98
C PHE A 37 -11.81 -2.79 1.80
N ASN A 38 -11.40 -3.27 0.63
CA ASN A 38 -11.30 -4.71 0.37
C ASN A 38 -10.28 -5.38 1.30
N THR A 39 -9.12 -4.75 1.50
CA THR A 39 -8.08 -5.26 2.42
C THR A 39 -8.62 -5.43 3.86
N HIS A 40 -9.49 -4.52 4.30
CA HIS A 40 -10.16 -4.62 5.60
C HIS A 40 -11.18 -5.76 5.64
N GLU A 41 -12.01 -5.90 4.59
CA GLU A 41 -13.01 -6.97 4.48
C GLU A 41 -12.36 -8.36 4.44
N ASP A 42 -11.20 -8.49 3.79
CA ASP A 42 -10.37 -9.70 3.78
C ASP A 42 -9.71 -9.99 5.15
N GLY A 43 -9.82 -9.08 6.12
CA GLY A 43 -9.27 -9.23 7.48
C GLY A 43 -7.74 -9.20 7.52
N VAL A 44 -7.10 -8.60 6.52
CA VAL A 44 -5.63 -8.53 6.40
C VAL A 44 -5.13 -7.11 6.66
N LEU A 45 -3.88 -7.00 7.12
CA LEU A 45 -3.25 -5.71 7.35
C LEU A 45 -2.65 -5.13 6.06
N ALA A 46 -2.62 -3.80 5.99
CA ALA A 46 -1.96 -3.05 4.93
C ALA A 46 -0.50 -2.76 5.35
N GLY A 47 0.46 -3.37 4.66
CA GLY A 47 1.86 -3.01 4.76
C GLY A 47 2.15 -1.77 3.92
N VAL A 48 2.68 -0.72 4.53
CA VAL A 48 2.96 0.54 3.85
C VAL A 48 4.44 0.90 3.91
N ASN A 49 4.99 1.35 2.78
CA ASN A 49 6.35 1.87 2.65
C ASN A 49 7.44 0.97 3.24
N PHE A 50 7.35 -0.33 2.95
CA PHE A 50 8.36 -1.30 3.38
C PHE A 50 9.73 -0.94 2.81
N ASN A 51 10.77 -1.14 3.62
CA ASN A 51 12.15 -0.90 3.21
C ASN A 51 12.66 -2.00 2.26
N ALA A 52 13.92 -1.90 1.82
CA ALA A 52 14.52 -2.83 0.88
C ALA A 52 14.49 -4.31 1.32
N ASP A 53 14.42 -4.57 2.62
CA ASP A 53 14.36 -5.90 3.23
C ASP A 53 12.92 -6.39 3.46
N LEU A 54 11.92 -5.69 2.90
CA LEU A 54 10.49 -5.92 3.16
C LEU A 54 10.10 -5.78 4.64
N ALA A 55 10.87 -5.00 5.40
CA ALA A 55 10.55 -4.66 6.77
C ALA A 55 9.85 -3.30 6.82
N GLY A 56 8.73 -3.25 7.52
CA GLY A 56 7.95 -2.03 7.67
C GLY A 56 6.80 -2.20 8.64
N VAL A 57 5.91 -1.21 8.67
CA VAL A 57 4.76 -1.21 9.57
C VAL A 57 3.54 -1.69 8.82
N GLU A 58 2.89 -2.69 9.39
CA GLU A 58 1.55 -3.10 9.00
C GLU A 58 0.53 -2.30 9.81
N ARG A 59 -0.46 -1.73 9.12
CA ARG A 59 -1.52 -0.92 9.72
C ARG A 59 -2.87 -1.54 9.41
N ASP A 60 -3.82 -1.34 10.31
CA ASP A 60 -5.22 -1.61 9.98
C ASP A 60 -5.65 -0.72 8.80
N PRO A 61 -6.27 -1.28 7.74
CA PRO A 61 -6.62 -0.50 6.56
C PRO A 61 -7.63 0.63 6.84
N ARG A 62 -8.51 0.47 7.84
CA ARG A 62 -9.48 1.50 8.22
C ARG A 62 -8.79 2.65 8.96
N GLU A 63 -7.90 2.35 9.90
CA GLU A 63 -7.06 3.37 10.55
C GLU A 63 -6.22 4.15 9.53
N LEU A 64 -5.64 3.44 8.56
CA LEU A 64 -4.85 4.05 7.50
C LEU A 64 -5.71 4.96 6.60
N ALA A 65 -6.91 4.53 6.23
CA ALA A 65 -7.85 5.34 5.45
C ALA A 65 -8.22 6.64 6.17
N LEU A 66 -8.49 6.57 7.49
CA LEU A 66 -8.80 7.74 8.30
C LEU A 66 -7.62 8.70 8.38
N ALA A 67 -6.41 8.19 8.60
CA ALA A 67 -5.20 9.01 8.67
C ALA A 67 -4.92 9.74 7.33
N LEU A 68 -5.14 9.07 6.21
CA LEU A 68 -4.96 9.68 4.88
C LEU A 68 -6.02 10.74 4.57
N ALA A 69 -7.25 10.54 5.03
CA ALA A 69 -8.32 11.54 4.87
C ALA A 69 -8.03 12.81 5.70
N ASP A 70 -7.47 12.68 6.90
CA ASP A 70 -7.11 13.80 7.78
C ASP A 70 -5.96 14.64 7.20
N GLU A 71 -4.94 13.99 6.63
CA GLU A 71 -3.77 14.66 6.02
C GLU A 71 -4.08 15.34 4.67
N SER A 72 -5.24 15.06 4.07
CA SER A 72 -5.68 15.68 2.81
C SER A 72 -6.43 17.01 2.98
N GLN A 73 -6.48 17.58 4.19
CA GLN A 73 -7.09 18.87 4.53
C GLN A 73 -6.10 20.04 4.65
#